data_AF-A0A7K6XQ58-F1
#
_entry.id   AF-A0A7K6XQ58-F1
#
_cell.length_a   1.000
_cell.length_b   1.000
_cell.length_c   1.000
_cell.angle_alpha   90.00
_cell.angle_beta   90.00
_cell.angle_gamma   90.00
#
_symmetry.space_group_name_H-M   'P 1'
#
loop_
_entity.id
_entity.type
_entity.pdbx_description
1 polymer ?
#
loop_
_entity_poly.entity_id
_entity_poly.type
_entity_poly.pdbx_seq_one_letter_code
_entity_poly.pdbx_strand_id
1 'polypeptide(L)'
;RGEQSRAGESRGEQGRAGESRGEQGRAGESRGEQGRAGESRGEQGRAGESRGEQGRAGESRGEQGRAGESRGEQGRAGESRGEQGRAGESRGEQGRAGESRGEQGRAGESRGEQGRGEQGRAGESRAGESRAGESRAEQGRAEQGRAGQGRGEQSRAGQSRAGQGRAGQSRTGESTAGESTAGESRAEQGRAGESRAEWQ
;
A
#
# COMPACT_ATOMS: atom_id res chain seq x y z
N ARG A 1 18.89 -26.76 -6.76
CA ARG A 1 17.47 -27.14 -6.95
C ARG A 1 16.71 -26.28 -5.95
N GLY A 2 16.09 -25.21 -6.40
CA GLY A 2 15.47 -24.25 -5.50
C GLY A 2 14.32 -24.87 -4.72
N GLU A 3 14.31 -24.67 -3.40
CA GLU A 3 13.27 -25.16 -2.51
C GLU A 3 12.00 -24.31 -2.66
N GLN A 4 10.98 -24.88 -3.29
CA GLN A 4 9.64 -24.27 -3.37
C GLN A 4 8.82 -24.70 -2.16
N SER A 5 8.17 -23.75 -1.49
CA SER A 5 7.26 -24.05 -0.37
C SER A 5 5.93 -23.32 -0.52
N ARG A 6 4.84 -24.03 -0.19
CA ARG A 6 3.48 -23.49 -0.20
C ARG A 6 2.74 -23.88 1.07
N ALA A 7 2.14 -22.89 1.72
CA ALA A 7 1.32 -23.11 2.89
C ALA A 7 -0.18 -23.23 2.54
N GLY A 8 -0.93 -23.89 3.42
CA GLY A 8 -2.35 -24.18 3.24
C GLY A 8 -3.29 -23.03 3.64
N GLU A 9 -4.53 -23.11 3.16
CA GLU A 9 -5.61 -22.15 3.46
C GLU A 9 -6.25 -22.43 4.83
N SER A 10 -6.78 -21.38 5.47
CA SER A 10 -7.62 -21.50 6.68
C SER A 10 -9.01 -20.92 6.44
N ARG A 11 -10.05 -21.62 6.94
CA ARG A 11 -11.45 -21.17 6.88
C ARG A 11 -12.14 -21.32 8.23
N GLY A 12 -12.95 -20.33 8.60
CA GLY A 12 -13.74 -20.32 9.84
C GLY A 12 -13.85 -18.91 10.40
N GLU A 13 -14.61 -18.72 11.48
CA GLU A 13 -14.83 -17.41 12.12
C GLU A 13 -13.52 -16.64 12.38
N GLN A 14 -12.49 -17.35 12.88
CA GLN A 14 -11.14 -16.83 13.09
C GLN A 14 -10.11 -17.65 12.33
N GLY A 15 -9.91 -17.32 11.05
CA GLY A 15 -8.94 -18.00 10.18
C GLY A 15 -7.52 -17.46 10.38
N ARG A 16 -6.54 -18.36 10.53
CA ARG A 16 -5.11 -18.05 10.44
C ARG A 16 -4.41 -19.03 9.50
N ALA A 17 -3.83 -18.51 8.43
CA ALA A 17 -3.18 -19.32 7.42
C ALA A 17 -1.68 -19.48 7.68
N GLY A 18 -1.08 -20.54 7.11
CA GLY A 18 0.30 -20.90 7.40
C GLY A 18 1.36 -20.07 6.67
N GLU A 19 2.56 -20.03 7.24
CA GLU A 19 3.74 -19.38 6.66
C GLU A 19 4.47 -20.27 5.63
N SER A 20 5.18 -19.64 4.70
CA SER A 20 6.08 -20.31 3.75
C SER A 20 7.52 -19.81 3.86
N ARG A 21 8.49 -20.73 3.79
CA ARG A 21 9.94 -20.42 3.79
C ARG A 21 10.66 -21.25 2.74
N GLY A 22 11.53 -20.64 1.94
CA GLY A 22 12.29 -21.29 0.87
C GLY A 22 12.67 -20.28 -0.22
N GLU A 23 13.48 -20.66 -1.20
CA GLU A 23 13.84 -19.76 -2.33
C GLU A 23 12.59 -19.16 -2.98
N GLN A 24 11.54 -19.96 -3.17
CA GLN A 24 10.24 -19.51 -3.67
C GLN A 24 9.13 -19.91 -2.68
N GLY A 25 8.71 -18.94 -1.88
CA GLY A 25 7.66 -19.13 -0.87
C GLY A 25 6.30 -18.59 -1.33
N ARG A 26 5.23 -19.35 -1.09
CA ARG A 26 3.84 -18.88 -1.18
C ARG A 26 3.07 -19.18 0.09
N ALA A 27 2.67 -18.14 0.81
CA ALA A 27 1.94 -18.31 2.06
C ALA A 27 0.45 -18.57 1.83
N GLY A 28 -0.22 -19.07 2.87
CA GLY A 28 -1.61 -19.49 2.81
C GLY A 28 -2.61 -18.33 2.93
N GLU A 29 -3.81 -18.54 2.38
CA GLU A 29 -4.92 -17.58 2.45
C GLU A 29 -5.85 -17.85 3.63
N SER A 30 -6.50 -16.81 4.14
CA SER A 30 -7.48 -16.92 5.21
C SER A 30 -8.85 -16.37 4.80
N ARG A 31 -9.93 -17.11 5.15
CA ARG A 31 -11.32 -16.67 4.98
C ARG A 31 -12.13 -16.85 6.26
N GLY A 32 -12.81 -15.80 6.71
CA GLY A 32 -13.51 -15.80 7.99
C GLY A 32 -13.97 -14.40 8.39
N GLU A 33 -14.79 -14.24 9.43
CA GLU A 33 -15.08 -12.89 9.96
C GLU A 33 -13.79 -12.16 10.34
N GLN A 34 -12.87 -12.85 11.02
CA GLN A 34 -11.53 -12.38 11.33
C GLN A 34 -10.49 -13.24 10.61
N GLY A 35 -9.97 -12.74 9.50
CA GLY A 35 -8.97 -13.44 8.70
C GLY A 35 -7.56 -12.89 8.91
N ARG A 36 -6.57 -13.78 9.06
CA ARG A 36 -5.15 -13.43 8.97
C ARG A 36 -4.42 -14.38 8.03
N ALA A 37 -3.91 -13.83 6.95
CA ALA A 37 -3.16 -14.62 5.99
C ALA A 37 -1.72 -14.84 6.41
N GLY A 38 -1.07 -15.84 5.83
CA GLY A 38 0.28 -16.25 6.19
C GLY A 38 1.38 -15.37 5.59
N GLU A 39 2.55 -15.39 6.21
CA GLU A 39 3.76 -14.70 5.74
C GLU A 39 4.60 -15.57 4.80
N SER A 40 5.38 -14.92 3.94
CA SER A 40 6.34 -15.60 3.06
C SER A 40 7.75 -15.02 3.19
N ARG A 41 8.74 -15.92 3.30
CA ARG A 41 10.17 -15.56 3.35
C ARG A 41 10.97 -16.39 2.35
N GLY A 42 11.75 -15.71 1.51
CA GLY A 42 12.52 -16.36 0.43
C GLY A 42 13.21 -15.36 -0.47
N GLU A 43 13.92 -15.80 -1.52
CA GLU A 43 14.35 -14.87 -2.56
C GLU A 43 13.13 -14.29 -3.29
N GLN A 44 12.15 -15.14 -3.60
CA GLN A 44 10.86 -14.75 -4.16
C GLN A 44 9.74 -15.12 -3.19
N GLY A 45 9.27 -14.14 -2.45
CA GLY A 45 8.19 -14.31 -1.48
C GLY A 45 6.85 -13.81 -2.02
N ARG A 46 5.78 -14.57 -1.78
CA ARG A 46 4.40 -14.11 -1.94
C ARG A 46 3.58 -14.43 -0.72
N ALA A 47 3.14 -13.39 -0.03
CA ALA A 47 2.30 -13.55 1.14
C ALA A 47 0.85 -13.88 0.76
N GLY A 48 0.10 -14.38 1.73
CA GLY A 48 -1.27 -14.82 1.52
C GLY A 48 -2.28 -13.68 1.61
N GLU A 49 -3.46 -13.92 1.05
CA GLU A 49 -4.59 -13.00 1.07
C GLU A 49 -5.57 -13.29 2.21
N SER A 50 -6.24 -12.25 2.69
CA SER A 50 -7.27 -12.36 3.72
C SER A 50 -8.61 -11.82 3.24
N ARG A 51 -9.69 -12.58 3.52
CA ARG A 51 -11.06 -12.16 3.22
C ARG A 51 -11.98 -12.35 4.42
N GLY A 52 -12.66 -11.30 4.84
CA GLY A 52 -13.47 -11.30 6.05
C GLY A 52 -14.14 -9.98 6.35
N GLU A 53 -14.79 -9.83 7.50
CA GLU A 53 -15.18 -8.50 7.98
C GLU A 53 -13.93 -7.73 8.40
N GLN A 54 -13.05 -8.38 9.16
CA GLN A 54 -11.75 -7.90 9.58
C GLN A 54 -10.65 -8.73 8.92
N GLY A 55 -10.10 -8.22 7.83
CA GLY A 55 -9.03 -8.88 7.08
C GLY A 55 -7.66 -8.28 7.38
N ARG A 56 -6.66 -9.16 7.56
CA ARG A 56 -5.24 -8.78 7.55
C ARG A 56 -4.46 -9.70 6.64
N ALA A 57 -3.93 -9.13 5.57
CA ALA A 57 -3.12 -9.88 4.64
C ALA A 57 -1.71 -10.12 5.18
N GLY A 58 -1.01 -11.09 4.60
CA GLY A 58 0.31 -11.50 5.05
C GLY A 58 1.42 -10.61 4.52
N GLU A 59 2.58 -10.67 5.18
CA GLU A 59 3.79 -9.96 4.79
C GLU A 59 4.72 -10.82 3.95
N SER A 60 5.53 -10.16 3.12
CA SER A 60 6.57 -10.82 2.32
C SER A 60 7.95 -10.22 2.56
N ARG A 61 8.94 -11.11 2.75
CA ARG A 61 10.35 -10.77 2.84
C ARG A 61 11.18 -11.54 1.83
N GLY A 62 12.00 -10.83 1.06
CA GLY A 62 12.88 -11.44 0.07
C GLY A 62 13.59 -10.45 -0.81
N GLU A 63 14.36 -10.91 -1.80
CA GLU A 63 14.85 -10.00 -2.86
C GLU A 63 13.66 -9.45 -3.65
N GLN A 64 12.71 -10.31 -4.00
CA GLN A 64 11.45 -9.98 -4.65
C GLN A 64 10.27 -10.35 -3.76
N GLY A 65 9.75 -9.36 -3.04
CA GLY A 65 8.64 -9.55 -2.10
C GLY A 65 7.32 -9.02 -2.64
N ARG A 66 6.26 -9.83 -2.59
CA ARG A 66 4.88 -9.38 -2.83
C ARG A 66 4.01 -9.68 -1.62
N ALA A 67 3.53 -8.61 -0.99
CA ALA A 67 2.62 -8.75 0.12
C ALA A 67 1.21 -9.10 -0.34
N GLY A 68 0.40 -9.61 0.60
CA GLY A 68 -0.94 -10.08 0.31
C GLY A 68 -1.98 -8.97 0.31
N GLU A 69 -3.14 -9.26 -0.27
CA GLU A 69 -4.29 -8.38 -0.30
C GLU A 69 -5.29 -8.68 0.81
N SER A 70 -6.01 -7.65 1.26
CA SER A 70 -7.08 -7.79 2.23
C SER A 70 -8.40 -7.25 1.70
N ARG A 71 -9.47 -8.02 1.89
CA ARG A 71 -10.83 -7.64 1.51
C ARG A 71 -11.82 -7.84 2.66
N GLY A 72 -12.53 -6.78 3.03
CA GLY A 72 -13.49 -6.82 4.13
C GLY A 72 -14.15 -5.49 4.43
N GLU A 73 -14.83 -5.35 5.56
CA GLU A 73 -15.25 -4.03 6.05
C GLU A 73 -14.03 -3.26 6.53
N GLN A 74 -13.18 -3.91 7.32
CA GLN A 74 -11.91 -3.40 7.80
C GLN A 74 -10.77 -4.22 7.19
N GLY A 75 -10.14 -3.68 6.15
CA GLY A 75 -9.07 -4.34 5.42
C GLY A 75 -7.70 -3.71 5.71
N ARG A 76 -6.71 -4.54 6.07
CA ARG A 76 -5.30 -4.13 6.13
C ARG A 76 -4.47 -5.00 5.20
N ALA A 77 -3.91 -4.38 4.19
CA ALA A 77 -3.02 -5.07 3.28
C ALA A 77 -1.67 -5.35 3.92
N GLY A 78 -0.94 -6.29 3.33
CA GLY A 78 0.36 -6.71 3.85
C GLY A 78 1.50 -5.79 3.41
N GLU A 79 2.60 -5.89 4.14
CA GLU A 79 3.86 -5.19 3.83
C GLU A 79 4.83 -6.07 3.02
N SER A 80 5.65 -5.42 2.20
CA SER A 80 6.73 -6.07 1.47
C SER A 80 8.07 -5.44 1.79
N ARG A 81 9.08 -6.29 2.03
CA ARG A 81 10.45 -5.88 2.30
C ARG A 81 11.44 -6.66 1.44
N GLY A 82 12.25 -5.94 0.67
CA GLY A 82 13.18 -6.55 -0.27
C GLY A 82 13.87 -5.55 -1.17
N GLU A 83 14.74 -6.00 -2.08
CA GLU A 83 15.28 -5.14 -3.12
C GLU A 83 14.15 -4.60 -4.01
N GLN A 84 13.24 -5.49 -4.42
CA GLN A 84 12.02 -5.17 -5.16
C GLN A 84 10.79 -5.52 -4.34
N GLY A 85 10.21 -4.50 -3.70
CA GLY A 85 9.05 -4.66 -2.84
C GLY A 85 7.75 -4.18 -3.48
N ARG A 86 6.70 -5.01 -3.45
CA ARG A 86 5.32 -4.61 -3.75
C ARG A 86 4.41 -4.88 -2.57
N ALA A 87 3.88 -3.82 -2.01
CA ALA A 87 2.90 -3.90 -0.95
C ALA A 87 1.53 -4.36 -1.48
N GLY A 88 0.68 -4.82 -0.57
CA GLY A 88 -0.64 -5.33 -0.89
C GLY A 88 -1.70 -4.24 -1.00
N GLU A 89 -2.85 -4.60 -1.58
CA GLU A 89 -4.05 -3.76 -1.65
C GLU A 89 -5.04 -4.05 -0.52
N SER A 90 -5.80 -3.02 -0.14
CA SER A 90 -6.95 -3.15 0.76
C SER A 90 -8.23 -2.71 0.07
N ARG A 91 -9.31 -3.48 0.27
CA ARG A 91 -10.65 -3.14 -0.20
C ARG A 91 -11.67 -3.33 0.92
N GLY A 92 -12.40 -2.28 1.23
CA GLY A 92 -13.39 -2.29 2.30
C GLY A 92 -13.91 -0.92 2.65
N GLU A 93 -14.89 -0.83 3.55
CA GLU A 93 -15.34 0.47 4.09
C GLU A 93 -14.16 1.25 4.66
N GLN A 94 -13.31 0.58 5.43
CA GLN A 94 -12.06 1.10 5.98
C GLN A 94 -10.86 0.31 5.45
N GLY A 95 -10.19 0.88 4.45
CA GLY A 95 -9.01 0.27 3.82
C GLY A 95 -7.70 0.93 4.23
N ARG A 96 -6.72 0.12 4.63
CA ARG A 96 -5.31 0.52 4.75
C ARG A 96 -4.43 -0.25 3.78
N ALA A 97 -3.86 0.48 2.84
CA ALA A 97 -2.83 -0.02 1.94
C ALA A 97 -1.59 -0.45 2.72
N GLY A 98 -0.83 -1.38 2.16
CA GLY A 98 0.43 -1.82 2.75
C GLY A 98 1.61 -0.94 2.35
N GLU A 99 2.72 -1.12 3.07
CA GLU A 99 4.01 -0.48 2.80
C GLU A 99 4.95 -1.35 1.98
N SER A 100 5.84 -0.69 1.22
CA SER A 100 6.98 -1.35 0.59
C SER A 100 8.29 -0.72 1.04
N ARG A 101 9.30 -1.55 1.33
CA ARG A 101 10.63 -1.12 1.76
C ARG A 101 11.69 -1.82 0.94
N GLY A 102 12.59 -1.06 0.32
CA GLY A 102 13.56 -1.63 -0.61
C GLY A 102 14.41 -0.65 -1.39
N GLU A 103 15.09 -1.13 -2.42
CA GLU A 103 15.71 -0.26 -3.42
C GLU A 103 14.65 0.26 -4.39
N GLN A 104 13.73 -0.61 -4.78
CA GLN A 104 12.56 -0.30 -5.60
C GLN A 104 11.27 -0.70 -4.87
N GLY A 105 10.50 0.30 -4.46
CA GLY A 105 9.26 0.12 -3.69
C GLY A 105 8.02 0.57 -4.45
N ARG A 106 6.99 -0.28 -4.46
CA ARG A 106 5.61 0.11 -4.80
C ARG A 106 4.70 -0.09 -3.60
N ALA A 107 4.20 1.01 -3.07
CA ALA A 107 3.21 0.99 -2.02
C ALA A 107 1.84 0.55 -2.55
N GLY A 108 0.98 0.13 -1.63
CA GLY A 108 -0.30 -0.50 -1.92
C GLY A 108 -1.41 0.50 -2.23
N GLU A 109 -2.55 0.01 -2.70
CA GLU A 109 -3.75 0.81 -2.87
C GLU A 109 -4.77 0.57 -1.76
N SER A 110 -5.58 1.59 -1.47
CA SER A 110 -6.75 1.48 -0.59
C SER A 110 -8.01 1.94 -1.32
N ARG A 111 -9.07 1.11 -1.30
CA ARG A 111 -10.38 1.46 -1.86
C ARG A 111 -11.48 1.26 -0.83
N GLY A 112 -12.34 2.27 -0.65
CA GLY A 112 -13.35 2.25 0.40
C GLY A 112 -14.14 3.53 0.56
N GLU A 113 -14.86 3.65 1.68
CA GLU A 113 -15.40 4.94 2.12
C GLU A 113 -14.30 5.78 2.77
N GLN A 114 -13.42 5.12 3.52
CA GLN A 114 -12.21 5.67 4.11
C GLN A 114 -10.98 4.90 3.64
N GLY A 115 -10.09 5.59 2.93
CA GLY A 115 -8.88 5.00 2.37
C GLY A 115 -7.62 5.68 2.91
N ARG A 116 -6.70 4.89 3.48
CA ARG A 116 -5.33 5.32 3.77
C ARG A 116 -4.34 4.61 2.85
N GLY A 117 -3.69 5.41 2.02
CA GLY A 117 -2.51 5.02 1.27
C GLY A 117 -1.26 5.15 2.14
N GLU A 118 -0.51 4.06 2.31
CA GLU A 118 0.75 4.04 3.04
C GLU A 118 1.96 4.12 2.09
N GLN A 119 3.15 4.24 2.67
CA GLN A 119 4.33 4.78 2.00
C GLN A 119 5.22 3.71 1.34
N GLY A 120 6.05 4.14 0.39
CA GLY A 120 7.23 3.39 -0.05
C GLY A 120 8.49 4.07 0.48
N ARG A 121 9.30 3.37 1.28
CA ARG A 121 10.64 3.83 1.67
C ARG A 121 11.67 3.12 0.81
N ALA A 122 12.15 3.81 -0.23
CA ALA A 122 13.07 3.22 -1.20
C ALA A 122 13.92 4.25 -1.92
N GLY A 123 15.00 3.82 -2.58
CA GLY A 123 15.79 4.67 -3.48
C GLY A 123 14.92 5.20 -4.62
N GLU A 124 14.13 4.31 -5.23
CA GLU A 124 13.01 4.62 -6.11
C GLU A 124 11.68 4.18 -5.46
N SER A 125 10.76 5.13 -5.25
CA SER A 125 9.45 4.82 -4.69
C SER A 125 8.29 5.34 -5.54
N ARG A 126 7.26 4.50 -5.67
CA ARG A 126 5.91 4.92 -6.09
C ARG A 126 4.98 4.76 -4.89
N ALA A 127 4.45 5.89 -4.44
CA ALA A 127 3.45 5.92 -3.39
C ALA A 127 2.10 5.41 -3.90
N GLY A 128 1.29 4.93 -2.95
CA GLY A 128 0.01 4.27 -3.20
C GLY A 128 -1.09 5.23 -3.63
N GLU A 129 -2.15 4.68 -4.22
CA GLU A 129 -3.37 5.42 -4.56
C GLU A 129 -4.48 5.14 -3.55
N SER A 130 -5.29 6.17 -3.27
CA SER A 130 -6.48 6.05 -2.44
C SER A 130 -7.71 6.50 -3.22
N ARG A 131 -8.71 5.62 -3.32
CA ARG A 131 -10.02 5.93 -3.93
C ARG A 131 -11.09 5.75 -2.87
N ALA A 132 -11.51 6.85 -2.27
CA ALA A 132 -12.44 6.84 -1.16
C ALA A 132 -13.13 8.20 -0.98
N GLY A 133 -14.32 8.22 -0.37
CA GLY A 133 -15.03 9.46 -0.01
C GLY A 133 -14.12 10.40 0.77
N GLU A 134 -13.44 9.85 1.79
CA GLU A 134 -12.30 10.46 2.46
C GLU A 134 -11.01 9.70 2.13
N SER A 135 -10.04 10.39 1.53
CA SER A 135 -8.74 9.78 1.20
C SER A 135 -7.55 10.54 1.75
N ARG A 136 -6.61 9.79 2.34
CA ARG A 136 -5.32 10.31 2.83
C ARG A 136 -4.18 9.47 2.27
N ALA A 137 -3.40 10.07 1.37
CA ALA A 137 -2.10 9.54 0.99
C ALA A 137 -1.06 10.07 1.97
N GLU A 138 -0.27 9.20 2.61
CA GLU A 138 0.81 9.64 3.50
C GLU A 138 2.18 9.71 2.79
N GLN A 139 3.13 10.36 3.46
CA GLN A 139 4.35 10.97 2.93
C GLN A 139 5.34 9.98 2.29
N GLY A 140 6.41 10.44 1.64
CA GLY A 140 7.45 9.54 1.10
C GLY A 140 8.85 10.14 1.20
N ARG A 141 9.85 9.30 1.49
CA ARG A 141 11.28 9.63 1.39
C ARG A 141 11.94 8.69 0.38
N ALA A 142 12.45 9.26 -0.70
CA ALA A 142 13.17 8.52 -1.74
C ALA A 142 14.19 9.41 -2.42
N GLU A 143 15.15 8.85 -3.15
CA GLU A 143 16.02 9.65 -4.02
C GLU A 143 15.25 10.12 -5.26
N GLN A 144 14.42 9.22 -5.81
CA GLN A 144 13.46 9.48 -6.87
C GLN A 144 12.06 8.99 -6.48
N GLY A 145 11.08 9.90 -6.44
CA GLY A 145 9.76 9.61 -5.88
C GLY A 145 8.59 10.08 -6.73
N ARG A 146 7.56 9.23 -6.87
CA ARG A 146 6.22 9.64 -7.33
C ARG A 146 5.25 9.61 -6.17
N ALA A 147 4.65 10.75 -5.84
CA ALA A 147 3.62 10.82 -4.82
C ALA A 147 2.31 10.15 -5.29
N GLY A 148 1.56 9.69 -4.28
CA GLY A 148 0.29 8.99 -4.43
C GLY A 148 -0.83 9.91 -4.90
N GLN A 149 -1.90 9.32 -5.42
CA GLN A 149 -3.08 10.05 -5.90
C GLN A 149 -4.27 9.79 -5.00
N GLY A 150 -5.04 10.85 -4.71
CA GLY A 150 -6.30 10.78 -3.96
C GLY A 150 -7.49 11.09 -4.86
N ARG A 151 -8.54 10.26 -4.79
CA ARG A 151 -9.81 10.51 -5.48
C ARG A 151 -10.97 10.25 -4.52
N GLY A 152 -11.80 11.28 -4.33
CA GLY A 152 -12.84 11.32 -3.30
C GLY A 152 -13.67 12.59 -3.30
N GLU A 153 -14.46 12.77 -2.25
CA GLU A 153 -15.12 14.05 -1.96
C GLU A 153 -14.15 14.97 -1.22
N GLN A 154 -13.40 14.38 -0.27
CA GLN A 154 -12.32 15.02 0.47
C GLN A 154 -11.03 14.25 0.26
N SER A 155 -9.95 14.94 -0.14
CA SER A 155 -8.65 14.30 -0.35
C SER A 155 -7.49 15.15 0.13
N ARG A 156 -6.63 14.53 0.94
CA ARG A 156 -5.30 15.05 1.30
C ARG A 156 -4.23 14.27 0.55
N ALA A 157 -3.54 14.96 -0.35
CA ALA A 157 -2.38 14.41 -1.03
C ALA A 157 -1.17 14.36 -0.08
N GLY A 158 -0.37 13.30 -0.19
CA GLY A 158 0.83 13.10 0.63
C GLY A 158 1.97 14.04 0.23
N GLN A 159 2.88 14.30 1.20
CA GLN A 159 4.09 15.08 0.96
C GLN A 159 5.26 14.19 0.54
N SER A 160 6.10 14.66 -0.38
CA SER A 160 7.29 13.91 -0.82
C SER A 160 8.55 14.68 -0.45
N ARG A 161 9.54 13.99 0.12
CA ARG A 161 10.92 14.47 0.22
C ARG A 161 11.79 13.60 -0.67
N ALA A 162 12.16 14.13 -1.84
CA ALA A 162 13.00 13.41 -2.78
C ALA A 162 14.03 14.30 -3.47
N GLY A 163 15.14 13.73 -3.95
CA GLY A 163 16.10 14.47 -4.78
C GLY A 163 15.44 14.97 -6.07
N GLN A 164 14.69 14.08 -6.73
CA GLN A 164 13.81 14.38 -7.86
C GLN A 164 12.41 13.80 -7.61
N GLY A 165 11.37 14.62 -7.80
CA GLY A 165 10.01 14.23 -7.40
C GLY A 165 8.89 14.75 -8.30
N ARG A 166 7.86 13.91 -8.50
CA ARG A 166 6.56 14.33 -9.02
C ARG A 166 5.53 14.33 -7.90
N ALA A 167 4.90 15.50 -7.70
CA ALA A 167 3.81 15.67 -6.75
C ALA A 167 2.57 14.85 -7.14
N GLY A 168 1.83 14.40 -6.13
CA GLY A 168 0.57 13.68 -6.28
C GLY A 168 -0.56 14.59 -6.77
N GLN A 169 -1.61 13.98 -7.31
CA GLN A 169 -2.81 14.69 -7.78
C GLN A 169 -4.01 14.34 -6.89
N SER A 170 -4.83 15.34 -6.61
CA SER A 170 -6.17 15.19 -6.02
C SER A 170 -7.21 15.56 -7.09
N ARG A 171 -8.26 14.75 -7.23
CA ARG A 171 -9.41 15.06 -8.10
C ARG A 171 -10.70 15.01 -7.28
N THR A 172 -11.00 16.09 -6.56
CA THR A 172 -12.08 16.16 -5.56
C THR A 172 -12.76 17.53 -5.48
N GLY A 173 -13.89 17.60 -4.76
CA GLY A 173 -14.62 18.83 -4.46
C GLY A 173 -13.87 19.73 -3.47
N GLU A 174 -13.31 19.16 -2.40
CA GLU A 174 -12.37 19.85 -1.50
C GLU A 174 -11.03 19.11 -1.48
N SER A 175 -9.93 19.83 -1.71
CA SER A 175 -8.59 19.24 -1.75
C SER A 175 -7.55 20.11 -1.06
N THR A 176 -6.68 19.46 -0.26
CA THR A 176 -5.43 20.05 0.23
C THR A 176 -4.27 19.36 -0.49
N ALA A 177 -3.54 20.10 -1.31
CA ALA A 177 -2.36 19.60 -2.01
C ALA A 177 -1.17 19.52 -1.03
N GLY A 178 -0.45 18.40 -1.05
CA GLY A 178 0.75 18.21 -0.24
C GLY A 178 1.95 18.97 -0.83
N GLU A 179 2.78 19.53 0.04
CA GLU A 179 4.05 20.15 -0.34
C GLU A 179 5.07 19.09 -0.78
N SER A 180 5.86 19.44 -1.80
CA SER A 180 6.96 18.62 -2.29
C SER A 180 8.26 19.39 -2.10
N THR A 181 9.17 18.86 -1.29
CA THR A 181 10.53 19.38 -1.18
C THR A 181 11.42 18.49 -2.05
N ALA A 182 11.79 18.99 -3.22
CA ALA A 182 12.74 18.33 -4.11
C ALA A 182 13.75 19.32 -4.69
N GLY A 183 14.97 18.84 -4.98
CA GLY A 183 15.99 19.63 -5.64
C GLY A 183 15.55 20.07 -7.05
N GLU A 184 14.75 19.22 -7.71
CA GLU A 184 14.03 19.51 -8.95
C GLU A 184 12.60 18.92 -8.86
N SER A 185 11.58 19.77 -9.08
CA SER A 185 10.17 19.38 -8.96
C SER A 185 9.34 19.80 -10.18
N ARG A 186 8.52 18.88 -10.72
CA ARG A 186 7.52 19.18 -11.75
C ARG A 186 6.11 19.00 -11.18
N ALA A 187 5.44 20.11 -10.87
CA ALA A 187 4.04 20.12 -10.46
C ALA A 187 3.14 20.17 -11.70
N GLU A 188 2.17 19.25 -11.81
CA GLU A 188 1.15 19.27 -12.86
C GLU A 188 -0.17 19.62 -12.17
N GLN A 189 -0.67 20.84 -12.43
CA GLN A 189 -1.78 21.46 -11.70
C GLN A 189 -3.07 20.64 -11.79
N GLY A 190 -3.72 20.40 -10.65
CA GLY A 190 -5.04 19.77 -10.57
C GLY A 190 -6.17 20.76 -10.86
N ARG A 191 -7.24 20.31 -11.53
CA ARG A 191 -8.49 21.08 -11.65
C ARG A 191 -9.29 20.88 -10.35
N ALA A 192 -9.34 21.92 -9.52
CA ALA A 192 -10.21 21.99 -8.34
C ALA A 192 -11.34 22.98 -8.59
N GLY A 193 -12.55 22.67 -8.11
CA GLY A 193 -13.55 23.71 -7.83
C GLY A 193 -13.16 24.39 -6.53
N GLU A 194 -12.96 25.70 -6.56
CA GLU A 194 -12.71 26.62 -5.43
C GLU A 194 -11.59 26.23 -4.44
N SER A 195 -10.47 26.96 -4.52
CA SER A 195 -9.32 26.81 -3.61
C SER A 195 -9.20 28.04 -2.70
N ARG A 196 -9.18 27.84 -1.37
CA ARG A 196 -8.78 28.86 -0.39
C ARG A 196 -7.38 28.54 0.11
N ALA A 197 -6.40 29.34 -0.34
CA ALA A 197 -5.05 29.32 0.20
C ALA A 197 -4.99 30.24 1.42
N GLU A 198 -4.66 29.72 2.60
CA GLU A 198 -4.23 30.53 3.74
C GLU A 198 -2.70 30.61 3.72
N TRP A 199 -2.17 31.84 3.67
CA TRP A 199 -0.75 32.13 3.90
C TRP A 199 -0.61 32.66 5.33
N GLN A 200 0.30 32.07 6.11
CA GLN A 200 0.87 32.68 7.32
C GLN A 200 2.38 32.79 7.14
#